data_AF-A0A920DIV3-F1
#
_entry.id   AF-A0A920DIV3-F1
#
_cell.length_a   1.000
_cell.length_b   1.000
_cell.length_c   1.000
_cell.angle_alpha   90.00
_cell.angle_beta   90.00
_cell.angle_gamma   90.00
#
_symmetry.space_group_name_H-M   'P 1'
#
loop_
_entity.id
_entity.type
_entity.pdbx_description
1 polymer ?
#
loop_
_entity_poly.entity_id
_entity_poly.type
_entity_poly.pdbx_seq_one_letter_code
_entity_poly.pdbx_strand_id
1 'polypeptide(L)'
;MNYLWQKPSVKARKISISIKANAQESGSLFGSVGNLDILEALHAEGAEFVTKSSIILPDGPIKEVGEFAVNVELHPEIVKSINVEVLPA
;
A
#
# COMPACT_ATOMS: atom_id res chain seq x y z
N MET A 1 2.00 32.71 12.99
CA MET A 1 3.20 31.93 12.65
C MET A 1 2.76 30.48 12.45
N ASN A 2 2.54 30.13 11.19
CA ASN A 2 2.45 28.82 10.54
C ASN A 2 1.81 27.55 11.18
N TYR A 3 0.96 26.93 10.34
CA TYR A 3 0.59 25.52 10.19
C TYR A 3 -0.40 24.86 11.16
N LEU A 4 -1.70 24.87 10.78
CA LEU A 4 -2.68 23.81 11.09
C LEU A 4 -3.77 23.67 9.98
N TRP A 5 -3.39 23.73 8.69
CA TRP A 5 -4.30 23.45 7.55
C TRP A 5 -3.94 22.14 6.84
N GLN A 6 -4.31 21.00 7.41
CA GLN A 6 -4.65 19.83 6.58
C GLN A 6 -5.93 19.24 7.14
N LYS A 7 -6.98 19.36 6.35
CA LYS A 7 -8.37 19.07 6.70
C LYS A 7 -8.66 17.57 6.78
N PRO A 8 -9.71 17.18 7.52
CA PRO A 8 -10.22 15.81 7.61
C PRO A 8 -10.81 15.39 6.25
N SER A 9 -10.53 14.17 5.77
CA SER A 9 -11.13 13.70 4.53
C SER A 9 -11.43 12.20 4.56
N VAL A 10 -12.73 11.93 4.64
CA VAL A 10 -13.44 10.90 3.86
C VAL A 10 -13.19 9.44 4.24
N LYS A 11 -14.16 8.93 5.01
CA LYS A 11 -14.67 7.56 4.89
C LYS A 11 -14.78 7.15 3.42
N ALA A 12 -13.97 6.20 2.99
CA ALA A 12 -14.31 5.33 1.87
C ALA A 12 -14.14 3.90 2.35
N ARG A 13 -15.19 3.10 2.24
CA ARG A 13 -15.17 1.65 2.43
C ARG A 13 -14.47 1.00 1.22
N LYS A 14 -13.26 1.47 0.92
CA LYS A 14 -12.32 0.84 -0.01
C LYS A 14 -11.45 -0.07 0.83
N ILE A 15 -11.11 -1.24 0.29
CA ILE A 15 -10.09 -2.10 0.88
C ILE A 15 -8.77 -1.37 0.64
N SER A 16 -8.38 -0.56 1.61
CA SER A 16 -7.14 0.21 1.61
C SER A 16 -6.28 -0.29 2.74
N ILE A 17 -5.13 -0.87 2.42
CA ILE A 17 -4.15 -1.29 3.43
C ILE A 17 -3.21 -0.12 3.69
N SER A 18 -2.78 0.04 4.94
CA SER A 18 -1.76 1.03 5.30
C SER A 18 -0.47 0.30 5.67
N ILE A 19 0.62 0.64 4.99
CA ILE A 19 1.95 0.08 5.22
C ILE A 19 2.82 1.18 5.81
N LYS A 20 3.39 0.92 6.98
CA LYS A 20 4.36 1.82 7.60
C LYS A 20 5.75 1.46 7.14
N ALA A 21 6.44 2.39 6.50
CA ALA A 21 7.79 2.18 6.00
C ALA A 21 8.70 3.35 6.38
N ASN A 22 9.99 3.08 6.59
CA ASN A 22 10.96 4.13 6.87
C ASN A 22 11.12 5.03 5.64
N ALA A 23 10.72 6.29 5.80
CA ALA A 23 10.81 7.31 4.78
C ALA A 23 11.79 8.41 5.17
N GLN A 24 12.39 9.02 4.15
CA GLN A 24 13.18 10.24 4.27
C GLN A 24 12.25 11.45 4.40
N GLU A 25 12.77 12.55 4.94
CA GLU A 25 12.09 13.86 4.94
C GLU A 25 11.73 14.37 3.53
N SER A 26 12.45 13.89 2.50
CA SER A 26 12.17 14.18 1.09
C SER A 26 11.00 13.38 0.51
N GLY A 27 10.42 12.42 1.25
CA GLY A 27 9.30 11.57 0.80
C GLY A 27 9.71 10.25 0.15
N SER A 28 10.98 10.04 -0.21
CA SER A 28 11.43 8.73 -0.71
C SER A 28 11.71 7.77 0.45
N LEU A 29 11.41 6.50 0.26
CA LEU A 29 11.65 5.42 1.22
C LEU A 29 13.15 5.10 1.33
N PHE A 30 13.61 4.82 2.54
CA PHE A 30 14.94 4.26 2.77
C PHE A 30 15.09 2.86 2.14
N GLY A 31 13.97 2.14 2.02
CA GLY A 31 13.89 0.81 1.43
C GLY A 31 13.00 0.77 0.18
N SER A 32 12.31 -0.34 -0.02
CA SER A 32 11.34 -0.50 -1.09
C SER A 32 10.19 -1.37 -0.61
N VAL A 33 8.97 -0.89 -0.77
CA VAL A 33 7.75 -1.65 -0.51
C VAL A 33 7.44 -2.45 -1.77
N GLY A 34 7.71 -3.76 -1.70
CA GLY A 34 7.49 -4.69 -2.79
C GLY A 34 6.31 -5.62 -2.52
N ASN A 35 6.18 -6.65 -3.36
CA ASN A 35 5.12 -7.65 -3.21
C ASN A 35 5.14 -8.33 -1.84
N LEU A 36 6.32 -8.52 -1.23
CA LEU A 36 6.45 -9.17 0.07
C LEU A 36 5.85 -8.32 1.19
N ASP A 37 6.18 -7.03 1.25
CA ASP A 37 5.62 -6.10 2.24
C ASP A 37 4.09 -6.03 2.15
N ILE A 38 3.57 -5.94 0.92
CA ILE A 38 2.13 -5.91 0.65
C ILE A 38 1.48 -7.24 1.04
N LEU A 39 2.16 -8.36 0.80
CA LEU A 39 1.68 -9.68 1.21
C LEU A 39 1.57 -9.79 2.73
N GLU A 40 2.60 -9.36 3.46
CA GLU A 40 2.60 -9.38 4.93
C GLU A 40 1.51 -8.48 5.49
N ALA A 41 1.32 -7.27 4.93
CA ALA A 41 0.23 -6.38 5.31
C ALA A 41 -1.16 -7.00 5.02
N LEU A 42 -1.33 -7.66 3.87
CA LEU A 42 -2.56 -8.37 3.52
C LEU A 42 -2.82 -9.56 4.45
N HIS A 43 -1.79 -10.35 4.76
CA HIS A 43 -1.86 -11.47 5.70
C HIS A 43 -2.23 -10.99 7.11
N ALA A 44 -1.66 -9.87 7.56
CA ALA A 44 -2.00 -9.24 8.83
C ALA A 44 -3.48 -8.79 8.89
N GLU A 45 -4.07 -8.44 7.76
CA GLU A 45 -5.50 -8.08 7.65
C GLU A 45 -6.43 -9.32 7.45
N GLY A 46 -5.86 -10.53 7.47
CA GLY A 46 -6.59 -11.80 7.36
C GLY A 46 -6.72 -12.35 5.94
N ALA A 47 -5.97 -11.83 4.97
CA ALA A 47 -5.93 -12.32 3.59
C ALA A 47 -4.79 -13.35 3.36
N GLU A 48 -4.70 -14.35 4.23
CA GLU A 48 -3.64 -15.39 4.23
C GLU A 48 -3.63 -16.24 2.96
N PHE A 49 -4.74 -16.28 2.22
CA PHE A 49 -4.89 -17.01 0.95
C PHE A 49 -4.19 -16.33 -0.23
N VAL A 50 -3.76 -15.07 -0.09
CA VAL A 50 -3.00 -14.36 -1.12
C VAL A 50 -1.56 -14.88 -1.12
N THR A 51 -0.94 -14.99 -2.29
CA THR A 51 0.48 -15.34 -2.44
C THR A 51 1.25 -14.22 -3.12
N LYS A 52 2.59 -14.20 -3.00
CA LYS A 52 3.43 -13.17 -3.64
C LYS A 52 3.20 -13.06 -5.16
N SER A 53 2.88 -14.17 -5.82
CA SER A 53 2.66 -14.23 -7.27
C SER A 53 1.30 -13.66 -7.67
N SER A 54 0.34 -13.64 -6.75
CA SER A 54 -0.96 -12.98 -6.95
C SER A 54 -0.86 -11.46 -6.91
N ILE A 55 0.22 -10.89 -6.35
CA ILE A 55 0.36 -9.44 -6.19
C ILE A 55 1.02 -8.89 -7.44
N ILE A 56 0.31 -8.04 -8.16
CA ILE A 56 0.76 -7.38 -9.38
C ILE A 56 0.94 -5.90 -9.09
N LEU A 57 2.19 -5.47 -9.18
CA LEU A 57 2.61 -4.09 -9.05
C LEU A 57 2.84 -3.51 -10.45
N PRO A 58 1.88 -2.79 -11.05
CA PRO A 58 2.01 -2.29 -12.41
C PRO A 58 3.16 -1.28 -12.57
N ASP A 59 3.40 -0.47 -11.54
CA ASP A 59 4.48 0.53 -11.49
C ASP A 59 5.80 -0.04 -10.91
N GLY A 60 5.80 -1.31 -10.51
CA GLY A 60 6.93 -1.94 -9.85
C GLY A 60 7.02 -1.63 -8.33
N PRO A 61 8.19 -1.82 -7.71
CA PRO A 61 8.36 -1.63 -6.28
C PRO A 61 8.21 -0.17 -5.88
N ILE A 62 7.47 0.08 -4.80
CA ILE A 62 7.19 1.41 -4.28
C ILE A 62 8.40 1.90 -3.48
N LYS A 63 8.88 3.11 -3.78
CA LYS A 63 10.08 3.71 -3.17
C LYS A 63 9.81 5.09 -2.59
N GLU A 64 8.53 5.43 -2.44
CA GLU A 64 8.07 6.75 -2.02
C GLU A 64 6.83 6.60 -1.13
N VAL A 65 6.59 7.57 -0.24
CA VAL A 65 5.36 7.63 0.54
C VAL A 65 4.21 8.17 -0.30
N GLY A 66 3.01 7.63 -0.10
CA GLY A 66 1.84 8.01 -0.91
C GLY A 66 0.85 6.86 -1.08
N GLU A 67 -0.13 7.08 -1.94
CA GLU A 67 -1.16 6.09 -2.28
C GLU A 67 -0.83 5.40 -3.60
N PHE A 68 -0.82 4.07 -3.60
CA PHE A 68 -0.47 3.26 -4.74
C PHE A 68 -1.55 2.20 -4.99
N ALA A 69 -2.03 2.11 -6.22
CA ALA A 69 -2.98 1.07 -6.61
C ALA A 69 -2.25 -0.24 -6.92
N VAL A 70 -2.63 -1.32 -6.24
CA VAL A 70 -2.05 -2.64 -6.43
C VAL A 70 -3.13 -3.62 -6.84
N ASN A 71 -2.84 -4.47 -7.83
CA ASN A 71 -3.77 -5.48 -8.27
C ASN A 71 -3.43 -6.83 -7.63
N VAL A 72 -4.41 -7.46 -7.02
CA VAL A 72 -4.29 -8.78 -6.42
C VAL A 72 -5.14 -9.75 -7.23
N GLU A 73 -4.47 -10.67 -7.90
CA GLU A 73 -5.08 -11.75 -8.67
C GLU A 73 -5.30 -12.97 -7.77
N LEU A 74 -6.53 -13.11 -7.25
CA LEU A 74 -6.92 -14.23 -6.38
C LEU A 74 -7.15 -15.51 -7.18
N HIS A 75 -7.62 -15.34 -8.42
CA HIS A 75 -7.85 -16.38 -9.40
C HIS A 75 -7.63 -15.74 -10.79
N PRO A 76 -7.27 -16.48 -11.85
CA PRO A 76 -7.12 -15.95 -13.21
C PRO A 76 -8.35 -15.19 -13.75
N GLU A 77 -9.52 -15.38 -13.13
CA GLU A 77 -10.77 -14.69 -13.49
C GLU A 77 -11.15 -13.58 -12.50
N ILE A 78 -10.43 -13.44 -11.38
CA ILE A 78 -10.75 -12.52 -10.29
C ILE A 78 -9.51 -11.71 -9.92
N VAL A 79 -9.41 -10.54 -10.53
CA VAL A 79 -8.44 -9.50 -10.16
C VAL A 79 -9.14 -8.44 -9.32
N LYS A 80 -8.59 -8.17 -8.14
CA LYS A 80 -9.06 -7.11 -7.23
C LYS A 80 -8.02 -6.00 -7.17
N SER A 81 -8.44 -4.77 -7.43
CA SER A 81 -7.59 -3.59 -7.18
C SER A 81 -7.77 -3.14 -5.73
N ILE A 82 -6.67 -3.06 -5.00
CA ILE A 82 -6.60 -2.55 -3.62
C ILE A 82 -5.77 -1.26 -3.62
N ASN A 83 -6.08 -0.35 -2.69
CA ASN A 83 -5.25 0.84 -2.48
C ASN A 83 -4.24 0.54 -1.38
N VAL A 84 -2.98 0.85 -1.62
CA VAL A 84 -1.90 0.67 -0.65
C VAL A 84 -1.39 2.06 -0.30
N GLU A 85 -1.66 2.49 0.93
CA GLU A 85 -1.16 3.76 1.45
C GLU A 85 0.14 3.50 2.20
N VAL A 86 1.24 4.09 1.72
CA VAL A 86 2.53 4.03 2.39
C VAL A 86 2.70 5.27 3.25
N LEU A 87 2.78 5.03 4.56
CA LEU A 87 2.95 6.05 5.58
C LEU A 87 4.39 6.03 6.12
N PRO A 88 4.99 7.20 6.42
CA PRO A 88 6.24 7.27 7.14
C PRO A 88 6.08 6.67 8.55
N ALA A 89 6.97 5.74 8.91
CA ALA A 89 7.04 5.12 10.23
C ALA A 89 7.66 6.02 11.30
#